data_AF-A0A9D5HS74-F1
#
_entry.id   AF-A0A9D5HS74-F1
#
_cell.length_a   1.000
_cell.length_b   1.000
_cell.length_c   1.000
_cell.angle_alpha   90.00
_cell.angle_beta   90.00
_cell.angle_gamma   90.00
#
_symmetry.space_group_name_H-M   'P 1'
#
loop_
_entity.id
_entity.type
_entity.pdbx_description
1 polymer ?
#
loop_
_entity_poly.entity_id
_entity_poly.type
_entity_poly.pdbx_seq_one_letter_code
_entity_poly.pdbx_strand_id
1 'polypeptide(L)'
;MGSSALCDELRIKVIFLMVFLFSSEFGLPQLGAAALGINYGQVANNLPSPEQVLLLINSLKITKARIYDTNPKVLTAFANSGIELIVTVPNEIVGQLTNSQQALQWLMTNVKPYIPATKITGIAVGNEVYNTEDQALMSNLVPAMVALHEALVQLSLDSYIYISTANSLAVLQNSYPPSLGSFQPELVTLLSPFLQFLATTKSPFWINAYPYFAYKDDPNRIPLDYVLFSPNTTGMVDPYTKLHYDNMLYAQVDAVTFAIARMGYQGIEVRVSETGWPSKGDADEIGATMENARVYNKNLLLRQMENEGTPLKPNQRLEVYLFALFNEDMKPGPTSERNYGLFQPDGTMAYSVGLDTLASGASISLTSSSTKGNREEVGGIVKKGDEEGMNFALLLLEEFNLPLGLLPLANIIEVGFVRESGYMWVVQEKKVEHNFKMINKLVSYETAIHGYISNKSIKKLEGVKAKELLLWPPVSEITVDELPTGKIHFKSLVGITKTFPVEAFAAGQ
;
A
#
# COMPACT_ATOMS: atom_id res chain seq x y z
N MET A 1 -17.97 38.45 -53.94
CA MET A 1 -17.17 37.38 -53.32
C MET A 1 -16.74 37.86 -51.94
N GLY A 2 -17.26 37.31 -50.85
CA GLY A 2 -16.91 37.83 -49.50
C GLY A 2 -17.75 37.35 -48.33
N SER A 3 -18.93 36.75 -48.57
CA SER A 3 -19.82 36.33 -47.46
C SER A 3 -19.80 34.84 -47.12
N SER A 4 -19.30 33.95 -48.01
CA SER A 4 -19.24 32.51 -47.73
C SER A 4 -17.98 32.11 -46.95
N ALA A 5 -16.85 32.76 -47.22
CA ALA A 5 -15.57 32.44 -46.57
C ALA A 5 -15.57 32.74 -45.06
N LEU A 6 -16.30 33.79 -44.62
CA LEU A 6 -16.38 34.15 -43.21
C LEU A 6 -17.22 33.15 -42.38
N CYS A 7 -18.19 32.49 -43.01
CA CYS A 7 -19.07 31.51 -42.36
C CYS A 7 -18.38 30.15 -42.19
N ASP A 8 -17.54 29.77 -43.15
CA ASP A 8 -16.73 28.54 -43.08
C ASP A 8 -15.57 28.67 -42.10
N GLU A 9 -14.93 29.85 -42.00
CA GLU A 9 -13.90 30.11 -40.96
C GLU A 9 -14.48 30.07 -39.54
N LEU A 10 -15.71 30.55 -39.35
CA LEU A 10 -16.37 30.54 -38.05
C LEU A 10 -16.82 29.12 -37.66
N ARG A 11 -17.27 28.30 -38.61
CA ARG A 11 -17.60 26.89 -38.38
C ARG A 11 -16.36 26.04 -38.05
N ILE A 12 -15.23 26.27 -38.73
CA ILE A 12 -13.97 25.56 -38.45
C ILE A 12 -13.42 25.95 -37.07
N LYS A 13 -13.52 27.22 -36.67
CA LYS A 13 -13.11 27.68 -35.33
C LYS A 13 -14.02 27.17 -34.22
N VAL A 14 -15.33 27.04 -34.45
CA VAL A 14 -16.27 26.46 -33.46
C VAL A 14 -16.11 24.94 -33.34
N ILE A 15 -15.80 24.23 -34.43
CA ILE A 15 -15.47 22.79 -34.39
C ILE A 15 -14.13 22.57 -33.68
N PHE A 16 -13.10 23.40 -33.92
CA PHE A 16 -11.84 23.33 -33.17
C PHE A 16 -12.04 23.65 -31.68
N LEU A 17 -12.90 24.62 -31.34
CA LEU A 17 -13.20 24.96 -29.95
C LEU A 17 -14.01 23.85 -29.25
N MET A 18 -14.89 23.13 -29.95
CA MET A 18 -15.59 21.95 -29.41
C MET A 18 -14.68 20.72 -29.27
N VAL A 19 -13.72 20.51 -30.18
CA VAL A 19 -12.74 19.41 -30.06
C VAL A 19 -11.77 19.64 -28.89
N PHE A 20 -11.46 20.89 -28.56
CA PHE A 20 -10.69 21.23 -27.34
C PHE A 20 -11.50 21.17 -26.04
N LEU A 21 -12.84 21.23 -26.10
CA LEU A 21 -13.72 21.08 -24.93
C LEU A 21 -14.10 19.61 -24.63
N PHE A 22 -13.80 18.67 -25.54
CA PHE A 22 -13.99 17.23 -25.33
C PHE A 22 -12.67 16.44 -25.16
N SER A 23 -11.52 17.12 -25.13
CA SER A 23 -10.21 16.50 -24.85
C SER A 23 -9.66 16.84 -23.46
N SER A 24 -10.47 17.46 -22.59
CA SER A 24 -10.19 17.58 -21.16
C SER A 24 -10.82 16.42 -20.37
N GLU A 25 -10.53 15.18 -20.78
CA GLU A 25 -10.30 14.09 -19.82
C GLU A 25 -8.80 14.09 -19.43
N PHE A 26 -8.23 15.27 -19.23
CA PHE A 26 -7.20 15.39 -18.21
C PHE A 26 -7.91 15.21 -16.89
N GLY A 27 -7.99 13.96 -16.45
CA GLY A 27 -8.27 13.65 -15.07
C GLY A 27 -7.47 14.61 -14.20
N LEU A 28 -8.14 15.27 -13.27
CA LEU A 28 -7.48 15.93 -12.14
C LEU A 28 -6.32 15.02 -11.70
N PRO A 29 -5.08 15.53 -11.56
CA PRO A 29 -3.99 14.69 -11.08
C PRO A 29 -4.47 14.11 -9.76
N GLN A 30 -4.74 12.82 -9.78
CA GLN A 30 -5.19 12.10 -8.61
C GLN A 30 -4.05 12.27 -7.61
N LEU A 31 -4.30 12.94 -6.48
CA LEU A 31 -3.36 12.99 -5.37
C LEU A 31 -3.15 11.54 -4.91
N GLY A 32 -2.22 10.85 -5.55
CA GLY A 32 -1.82 9.48 -5.31
C GLY A 32 -0.32 9.40 -5.58
N ALA A 33 0.36 8.50 -4.87
CA ALA A 33 1.78 8.28 -5.07
C ALA A 33 1.99 7.54 -6.41
N ALA A 34 1.90 8.27 -7.53
CA ALA A 34 1.94 7.70 -8.88
C ALA A 34 3.25 6.94 -9.17
N ALA A 35 4.30 7.16 -8.37
CA ALA A 35 5.58 6.47 -8.44
C ALA A 35 5.71 5.29 -7.45
N LEU A 36 4.78 5.13 -6.51
CA LEU A 36 4.78 4.03 -5.55
C LEU A 36 3.88 2.89 -6.05
N GLY A 37 4.47 1.71 -6.16
CA GLY A 37 3.78 0.44 -6.30
C GLY A 37 3.91 -0.42 -5.06
N ILE A 38 3.22 -1.56 -5.07
CA ILE A 38 3.30 -2.54 -4.00
C ILE A 38 3.40 -3.96 -4.54
N ASN A 39 4.23 -4.79 -3.92
CA ASN A 39 4.35 -6.20 -4.26
C ASN A 39 3.19 -6.97 -3.63
N TYR A 40 2.35 -7.58 -4.47
CA TYR A 40 1.28 -8.48 -4.05
C TYR A 40 1.77 -9.92 -4.12
N GLY A 41 2.51 -10.31 -3.06
CA GLY A 41 2.91 -11.70 -2.82
C GLY A 41 1.72 -12.57 -2.45
N GLN A 42 1.78 -13.85 -2.85
CA GLN A 42 0.71 -14.84 -2.67
C GLN A 42 1.22 -16.16 -2.08
N VAL A 43 2.43 -16.19 -1.50
CA VAL A 43 3.00 -17.38 -0.85
C VAL A 43 2.42 -17.53 0.56
N ALA A 44 1.10 -17.73 0.62
CA ALA A 44 0.32 -17.87 1.83
C ALA A 44 -1.02 -18.58 1.54
N ASN A 45 -1.64 -19.17 2.56
CA ASN A 45 -2.91 -19.90 2.42
C ASN A 45 -4.13 -19.20 3.04
N ASN A 46 -3.95 -17.98 3.54
CA ASN A 46 -4.90 -17.25 4.37
C ASN A 46 -5.17 -15.82 3.89
N LEU A 47 -4.75 -15.47 2.66
CA LEU A 47 -4.90 -14.12 2.11
C LEU A 47 -6.34 -13.81 1.67
N PRO A 48 -6.73 -12.52 1.62
CA PRO A 48 -8.02 -12.07 1.08
C PRO A 48 -8.18 -12.41 -0.41
N SER A 49 -9.41 -12.36 -0.91
CA SER A 49 -9.64 -12.54 -2.35
C SER A 49 -9.05 -11.38 -3.17
N PRO A 50 -8.70 -11.58 -4.45
CA PRO A 50 -8.13 -10.52 -5.28
C PRO A 50 -8.99 -9.24 -5.37
N GLU A 51 -10.32 -9.36 -5.30
CA GLU A 51 -11.23 -8.21 -5.26
C GLU A 51 -11.06 -7.40 -3.96
N GLN A 52 -10.92 -8.09 -2.83
CA GLN A 52 -10.67 -7.45 -1.53
C GLN A 52 -9.29 -6.79 -1.50
N VAL A 53 -8.30 -7.43 -2.13
CA VAL A 53 -6.95 -6.88 -2.30
C VAL A 53 -6.97 -5.62 -3.15
N LEU A 54 -7.72 -5.60 -4.25
CA LEU A 54 -7.85 -4.41 -5.09
C LEU A 54 -8.42 -3.22 -4.30
N LEU A 55 -9.44 -3.46 -3.48
CA LEU A 55 -10.02 -2.45 -2.60
C LEU A 55 -8.99 -1.92 -1.59
N LEU A 56 -8.16 -2.80 -1.05
CA LEU A 56 -7.10 -2.44 -0.13
C LEU A 56 -6.04 -1.55 -0.82
N ILE A 57 -5.55 -1.94 -1.99
CA ILE A 57 -4.57 -1.15 -2.76
C ILE A 57 -5.12 0.26 -3.06
N ASN A 58 -6.39 0.35 -3.48
CA ASN A 58 -7.06 1.62 -3.72
C ASN A 58 -7.15 2.49 -2.46
N SER A 59 -7.39 1.88 -1.28
CA SER A 59 -7.43 2.61 0.00
C SER A 59 -6.11 3.31 0.33
N LEU A 60 -4.99 2.74 -0.13
CA LEU A 60 -3.63 3.27 0.06
C LEU A 60 -3.28 4.35 -0.98
N LYS A 61 -4.17 4.62 -1.95
CA LYS A 61 -3.92 5.49 -3.10
C LYS A 61 -2.69 5.07 -3.91
N ILE A 62 -2.40 3.77 -3.91
CA ILE A 62 -1.35 3.15 -4.71
C ILE A 62 -1.95 2.80 -6.07
N THR A 63 -1.24 3.13 -7.15
CA THR A 63 -1.73 2.96 -8.53
C THR A 63 -0.96 1.90 -9.32
N LYS A 64 -0.02 1.20 -8.67
CA LYS A 64 0.86 0.21 -9.28
C LYS A 64 0.95 -1.02 -8.37
N ALA A 65 0.95 -2.22 -8.95
CA ALA A 65 1.24 -3.44 -8.21
C ALA A 65 2.08 -4.41 -9.04
N ARG A 66 2.84 -5.26 -8.35
CA ARG A 66 3.61 -6.36 -8.96
C ARG A 66 3.13 -7.68 -8.41
N ILE A 67 2.86 -8.64 -9.30
CA ILE A 67 2.57 -10.03 -8.95
C ILE A 67 3.68 -10.94 -9.49
N TYR A 68 3.91 -12.06 -8.80
CA TYR A 68 5.00 -12.99 -9.07
C TYR A 68 4.62 -14.14 -10.01
N ASP A 69 3.47 -14.01 -10.68
CA ASP A 69 2.94 -14.96 -11.65
C ASP A 69 2.03 -14.22 -12.66
N THR A 70 1.18 -14.99 -13.35
CA THR A 70 0.06 -14.50 -14.17
C THR A 70 -1.27 -15.05 -13.66
N ASN A 71 -1.53 -14.95 -12.35
CA ASN A 71 -2.74 -15.53 -11.73
C ASN A 71 -4.02 -14.97 -12.39
N PRO A 72 -4.83 -15.82 -13.06
CA PRO A 72 -6.01 -15.38 -13.80
C PRO A 72 -7.06 -14.71 -12.90
N LYS A 73 -7.15 -15.10 -11.63
CA LYS A 73 -8.09 -14.48 -10.67
C LYS A 73 -7.70 -13.04 -10.37
N VAL A 74 -6.41 -12.78 -10.17
CA VAL A 74 -5.90 -11.42 -9.94
C VAL A 74 -6.06 -10.57 -11.19
N LEU A 75 -5.63 -11.10 -12.34
CA LEU A 75 -5.74 -10.37 -13.61
C LEU A 75 -7.19 -10.03 -13.96
N THR A 76 -8.14 -10.92 -13.65
CA THR A 76 -9.58 -10.66 -13.85
C THR A 76 -10.11 -9.62 -12.86
N ALA A 77 -9.78 -9.75 -11.56
CA ALA A 77 -10.25 -8.83 -10.53
C ALA A 77 -9.75 -7.39 -10.74
N PHE A 78 -8.57 -7.21 -11.33
CA PHE A 78 -7.96 -5.91 -11.59
C PHE A 78 -8.43 -5.26 -12.90
N ALA A 79 -9.33 -5.91 -13.64
CA ALA A 79 -9.91 -5.35 -14.86
C ALA A 79 -10.64 -4.03 -14.58
N ASN A 80 -10.41 -3.03 -15.42
CA ASN A 80 -10.95 -1.67 -15.36
C ASN A 80 -10.64 -0.91 -14.06
N SER A 81 -9.68 -1.38 -13.26
CA SER A 81 -9.30 -0.74 -11.99
C SER A 81 -8.40 0.49 -12.16
N GLY A 82 -7.71 0.60 -13.28
CA GLY A 82 -6.67 1.61 -13.51
C GLY A 82 -5.32 1.30 -12.86
N ILE A 83 -5.22 0.25 -12.02
CA ILE A 83 -3.96 -0.18 -11.41
C ILE A 83 -3.04 -0.78 -12.48
N GLU A 84 -1.81 -0.25 -12.57
CA GLU A 84 -0.77 -0.80 -13.43
C GLU A 84 -0.17 -2.07 -12.83
N LEU A 85 -0.10 -3.13 -13.61
CA LEU A 85 0.46 -4.41 -13.19
C LEU A 85 1.78 -4.74 -13.88
N ILE A 86 2.77 -5.11 -13.07
CA ILE A 86 3.90 -5.94 -13.50
C ILE A 86 3.54 -7.39 -13.19
N VAL A 87 3.51 -8.23 -14.22
CA VAL A 87 3.37 -9.69 -14.08
C VAL A 87 4.74 -10.36 -14.20
N THR A 88 4.91 -11.57 -13.66
CA THR A 88 6.21 -12.24 -13.65
C THR A 88 6.13 -13.59 -14.36
N VAL A 89 7.11 -13.86 -15.22
CA VAL A 89 7.41 -15.19 -15.74
C VAL A 89 8.19 -15.94 -14.65
N PRO A 90 7.69 -17.07 -14.13
CA PRO A 90 8.42 -17.85 -13.13
C PRO A 90 9.76 -18.36 -13.68
N ASN A 91 10.77 -18.47 -12.81
CA ASN A 91 12.13 -18.89 -13.19
C ASN A 91 12.14 -20.24 -13.91
N GLU A 92 11.26 -21.16 -13.51
CA GLU A 92 11.18 -22.54 -13.98
C GLU A 92 10.82 -22.68 -15.47
N ILE A 93 10.19 -21.65 -16.05
CA ILE A 93 9.76 -21.67 -17.46
C ILE A 93 10.58 -20.77 -18.36
N VAL A 94 11.53 -19.96 -17.83
CA VAL A 94 12.34 -19.02 -18.62
C VAL A 94 13.05 -19.74 -19.78
N GLY A 95 13.65 -20.90 -19.52
CA GLY A 95 14.32 -21.70 -20.56
C GLY A 95 13.41 -22.12 -21.72
N GLN A 96 12.12 -22.37 -21.46
CA GLN A 96 11.13 -22.75 -22.48
C GLN A 96 10.79 -21.58 -23.41
N LEU A 97 10.78 -20.36 -22.85
CA LEU A 97 10.41 -19.14 -23.58
C LEU A 97 11.54 -18.60 -24.47
N THR A 98 12.70 -19.27 -24.51
CA THR A 98 13.73 -19.03 -25.54
C THR A 98 13.23 -19.41 -26.95
N ASN A 99 12.19 -20.24 -27.04
CA ASN A 99 11.53 -20.57 -28.29
C ASN A 99 10.45 -19.53 -28.61
N SER A 100 10.56 -18.84 -29.75
CA SER A 100 9.63 -17.76 -30.15
C SER A 100 8.16 -18.21 -30.24
N GLN A 101 7.90 -19.46 -30.64
CA GLN A 101 6.52 -19.98 -30.71
C GLN A 101 5.94 -20.18 -29.30
N GLN A 102 6.75 -20.66 -28.36
CA GLN A 102 6.35 -20.80 -26.95
C GLN A 102 6.18 -19.44 -26.27
N ALA A 103 7.06 -18.47 -26.55
CA ALA A 103 6.93 -17.11 -26.07
C ALA A 103 5.63 -16.44 -26.54
N LEU A 104 5.30 -16.56 -27.83
CA LEU A 104 4.04 -16.06 -28.37
C LEU A 104 2.84 -16.76 -27.74
N GLN A 105 2.88 -18.09 -27.62
CA GLN A 105 1.79 -18.85 -26.99
C GLN A 105 1.59 -18.45 -25.52
N TRP A 106 2.69 -18.21 -24.79
CA TRP A 106 2.64 -17.76 -23.40
C TRP A 106 1.94 -16.40 -23.30
N LEU A 107 2.27 -15.42 -24.14
CA LEU A 107 1.59 -14.12 -24.16
C LEU A 107 0.10 -14.25 -24.53
N MET A 108 -0.21 -15.05 -25.55
CA MET A 108 -1.59 -15.28 -25.99
C MET A 108 -2.47 -15.94 -24.93
N THR A 109 -1.86 -16.74 -24.04
CA THR A 109 -2.56 -17.46 -22.97
C THR A 109 -2.65 -16.62 -21.69
N ASN A 110 -1.57 -15.97 -21.30
CA ASN A 110 -1.42 -15.41 -19.95
C ASN A 110 -1.56 -13.89 -19.88
N VAL A 111 -1.42 -13.17 -21.00
CA VAL A 111 -1.41 -11.70 -21.03
C VAL A 111 -2.53 -11.16 -21.92
N LYS A 112 -2.58 -11.60 -23.18
CA LYS A 112 -3.51 -11.10 -24.20
C LYS A 112 -5.00 -11.14 -23.78
N PRO A 113 -5.50 -12.18 -23.09
CA PRO A 113 -6.93 -12.25 -22.73
C PRO A 113 -7.40 -11.16 -21.77
N TYR A 114 -6.48 -10.55 -21.01
CA TYR A 114 -6.82 -9.56 -19.99
C TYR A 114 -6.70 -8.11 -20.47
N ILE A 115 -6.01 -7.87 -21.59
CA ILE A 115 -5.78 -6.53 -22.14
C ILE A 115 -6.89 -6.18 -23.14
N PRO A 116 -7.43 -4.94 -23.15
CA PRO A 116 -6.96 -3.76 -22.39
C PRO A 116 -7.63 -3.54 -21.03
N ALA A 117 -8.55 -4.41 -20.60
CA ALA A 117 -9.29 -4.20 -19.37
C ALA A 117 -8.34 -4.13 -18.16
N THR A 118 -7.36 -5.01 -18.08
CA THR A 118 -6.32 -5.02 -17.06
C THR A 118 -5.06 -4.32 -17.59
N LYS A 119 -4.59 -3.31 -16.87
CA LYS A 119 -3.48 -2.46 -17.30
C LYS A 119 -2.12 -3.11 -16.99
N ILE A 120 -1.78 -4.17 -17.73
CA ILE A 120 -0.45 -4.80 -17.66
C ILE A 120 0.55 -3.89 -18.38
N THR A 121 1.54 -3.37 -17.65
CA THR A 121 2.56 -2.43 -18.17
C THR A 121 3.97 -3.00 -18.15
N GLY A 122 4.17 -4.16 -17.50
CA GLY A 122 5.47 -4.80 -17.42
C GLY A 122 5.40 -6.31 -17.30
N ILE A 123 6.39 -6.98 -17.85
CA ILE A 123 6.66 -8.41 -17.68
C ILE A 123 8.06 -8.57 -17.11
N ALA A 124 8.16 -9.04 -15.86
CA ALA A 124 9.40 -9.44 -15.23
C ALA A 124 9.74 -10.88 -15.65
N VAL A 125 10.81 -11.06 -16.41
CA VAL A 125 11.26 -12.39 -16.85
C VAL A 125 12.17 -12.96 -15.77
N GLY A 126 11.60 -13.84 -14.95
CA GLY A 126 12.25 -14.35 -13.75
C GLY A 126 12.36 -13.31 -12.62
N ASN A 127 12.93 -13.78 -11.50
CA ASN A 127 13.23 -12.98 -10.32
C ASN A 127 14.59 -13.39 -9.76
N GLU A 128 15.48 -12.41 -9.63
CA GLU A 128 16.85 -12.55 -9.14
C GLU A 128 17.68 -13.64 -9.84
N VAL A 129 17.49 -13.79 -11.16
CA VAL A 129 18.09 -14.87 -11.97
C VAL A 129 19.62 -14.93 -11.83
N TYR A 130 20.31 -13.78 -11.82
CA TYR A 130 21.76 -13.71 -11.68
C TYR A 130 22.29 -13.95 -10.26
N ASN A 131 21.40 -14.13 -9.28
CA ASN A 131 21.73 -14.53 -7.92
C ASN A 131 21.48 -16.04 -7.70
N THR A 132 21.13 -16.78 -8.75
CA THR A 132 20.95 -18.24 -8.70
C THR A 132 22.25 -18.97 -9.02
N GLU A 133 22.35 -20.24 -8.62
CA GLU A 133 23.44 -21.12 -9.01
C GLU A 133 23.21 -21.80 -10.39
N ASP A 134 22.09 -21.49 -11.06
CA ASP A 134 21.69 -22.12 -12.32
C ASP A 134 22.23 -21.36 -13.55
N GLN A 135 23.35 -21.85 -14.09
CA GLN A 135 23.99 -21.32 -15.29
C GLN A 135 23.10 -21.42 -16.53
N ALA A 136 22.25 -22.44 -16.63
CA ALA A 136 21.35 -22.59 -17.76
C ALA A 136 20.23 -21.54 -17.68
N LEU A 137 19.67 -21.29 -16.50
CA LEU A 137 18.69 -20.23 -16.27
C LEU A 137 19.27 -18.85 -16.62
N MET A 138 20.47 -18.54 -16.12
CA MET A 138 21.15 -17.26 -16.41
C MET A 138 21.41 -17.06 -17.91
N SER A 139 21.90 -18.09 -18.61
CA SER A 139 22.17 -18.01 -20.04
C SER A 139 20.91 -17.94 -20.91
N ASN A 140 19.79 -18.49 -20.43
CA ASN A 140 18.51 -18.46 -21.13
C ASN A 140 17.71 -17.16 -20.94
N LEU A 141 18.08 -16.31 -19.97
CA LEU A 141 17.31 -15.13 -19.60
C LEU A 141 17.13 -14.15 -20.77
N VAL A 142 18.22 -13.66 -21.36
CA VAL A 142 18.15 -12.68 -22.45
C VAL A 142 17.49 -13.27 -23.71
N PRO A 143 17.80 -14.50 -24.15
CA PRO A 143 17.06 -15.13 -25.26
C PRO A 143 15.55 -15.20 -25.02
N ALA A 144 15.10 -15.53 -23.81
CA ALA A 144 13.68 -15.55 -23.48
C ALA A 144 13.06 -14.14 -23.52
N MET A 145 13.75 -13.13 -23.00
CA MET A 145 13.31 -11.73 -23.08
C MET A 145 13.18 -11.24 -24.53
N VAL A 146 14.14 -11.59 -25.40
CA VAL A 146 14.10 -11.27 -26.83
C VAL A 146 12.89 -11.91 -27.49
N ALA A 147 12.68 -13.21 -27.29
CA ALA A 147 11.55 -13.94 -27.87
C ALA A 147 10.18 -13.39 -27.40
N LEU A 148 10.07 -13.02 -26.12
CA LEU A 148 8.87 -12.37 -25.58
C LEU A 148 8.67 -10.97 -26.17
N HIS A 149 9.73 -10.18 -26.36
CA HIS A 149 9.63 -8.86 -26.97
C HIS A 149 9.19 -8.93 -28.43
N GLU A 150 9.78 -9.84 -29.21
CA GLU A 150 9.35 -10.09 -30.60
C GLU A 150 7.87 -10.47 -30.68
N ALA A 151 7.40 -11.29 -29.74
CA ALA A 151 6.00 -11.66 -29.65
C ALA A 151 5.10 -10.48 -29.23
N LEU A 152 5.56 -9.58 -28.35
CA LEU A 152 4.85 -8.33 -28.06
C LEU A 152 4.75 -7.43 -29.30
N VAL A 153 5.82 -7.32 -30.10
CA VAL A 153 5.81 -6.57 -31.37
C VAL A 153 4.79 -7.16 -32.34
N GLN A 154 4.77 -8.49 -32.49
CA GLN A 154 3.77 -9.19 -33.33
C GLN A 154 2.33 -8.91 -32.89
N LEU A 155 2.10 -8.72 -31.58
CA LEU A 155 0.81 -8.41 -31.00
C LEU A 155 0.51 -6.89 -30.90
N SER A 156 1.45 -6.04 -31.34
CA SER A 156 1.41 -4.57 -31.22
C SER A 156 1.23 -4.08 -29.78
N LEU A 157 1.88 -4.75 -28.84
CA LEU A 157 1.86 -4.46 -27.40
C LEU A 157 3.19 -3.90 -26.88
N ASP A 158 4.24 -3.90 -27.69
CA ASP A 158 5.62 -3.50 -27.34
C ASP A 158 5.75 -2.02 -26.95
N SER A 159 4.85 -1.16 -27.43
CA SER A 159 4.83 0.26 -27.07
C SER A 159 4.26 0.55 -25.67
N TYR A 160 3.59 -0.42 -25.04
CA TYR A 160 2.93 -0.26 -23.74
C TYR A 160 3.44 -1.20 -22.65
N ILE A 161 4.02 -2.35 -23.02
CA ILE A 161 4.48 -3.37 -22.08
C ILE A 161 5.99 -3.48 -22.11
N TYR A 162 6.63 -3.09 -21.01
CA TYR A 162 8.07 -3.27 -20.85
C TYR A 162 8.42 -4.72 -20.52
N ILE A 163 9.58 -5.18 -21.03
CA ILE A 163 10.19 -6.44 -20.62
C ILE A 163 11.50 -6.12 -19.90
N SER A 164 11.66 -6.65 -18.70
CA SER A 164 12.89 -6.57 -17.92
C SER A 164 12.99 -7.78 -16.98
N THR A 165 13.99 -7.83 -16.12
CA THR A 165 14.11 -8.82 -15.04
C THR A 165 14.42 -8.10 -13.74
N ALA A 166 13.86 -8.57 -12.63
CA ALA A 166 14.17 -8.04 -11.30
C ALA A 166 15.49 -8.63 -10.80
N ASN A 167 16.45 -7.78 -10.47
CA ASN A 167 17.80 -8.19 -10.07
C ASN A 167 18.01 -7.99 -8.57
N SER A 168 18.69 -8.92 -7.90
CA SER A 168 19.22 -8.67 -6.55
C SER A 168 20.33 -7.62 -6.61
N LEU A 169 20.53 -6.85 -5.53
CA LEU A 169 21.73 -6.02 -5.37
C LEU A 169 23.04 -6.82 -5.40
N ALA A 170 22.98 -8.14 -5.20
CA ALA A 170 24.13 -9.04 -5.32
C ALA A 170 24.80 -9.00 -6.71
N VAL A 171 24.14 -8.49 -7.76
CA VAL A 171 24.80 -8.29 -9.06
C VAL A 171 25.95 -7.29 -9.02
N LEU A 172 26.03 -6.45 -7.98
CA LEU A 172 27.11 -5.48 -7.80
C LEU A 172 28.31 -6.09 -7.06
N GLN A 173 29.52 -5.80 -7.54
CA GLN A 173 30.76 -6.01 -6.81
C GLN A 173 31.06 -4.85 -5.85
N ASN A 174 30.87 -3.63 -6.33
CA ASN A 174 31.10 -2.41 -5.58
C ASN A 174 29.82 -1.60 -5.56
N SER A 175 29.40 -1.18 -4.38
CA SER A 175 28.25 -0.31 -4.16
C SER A 175 28.56 0.90 -3.26
N TYR A 176 29.77 0.97 -2.70
CA TYR A 176 30.23 2.06 -1.85
C TYR A 176 31.62 2.57 -2.25
N PRO A 177 31.81 3.90 -2.40
CA PRO A 177 30.74 4.89 -2.54
C PRO A 177 29.94 4.67 -3.85
N PRO A 178 28.72 5.21 -3.99
CA PRO A 178 27.86 4.95 -5.16
C PRO A 178 28.54 5.19 -6.52
N SER A 179 29.36 6.22 -6.64
CA SER A 179 30.13 6.51 -7.87
C SER A 179 31.12 5.43 -8.31
N LEU A 180 31.52 4.54 -7.39
CA LEU A 180 32.33 3.36 -7.71
C LEU A 180 31.51 2.11 -8.06
N GLY A 181 30.18 2.27 -8.16
CA GLY A 181 29.25 1.26 -8.64
C GLY A 181 29.81 0.44 -9.81
N SER A 182 29.87 -0.89 -9.64
CA SER A 182 30.30 -1.82 -10.69
C SER A 182 29.66 -3.19 -10.48
N PHE A 183 29.29 -3.86 -11.58
CA PHE A 183 28.82 -5.24 -11.56
C PHE A 183 29.94 -6.23 -11.20
N GLN A 184 29.55 -7.42 -10.73
CA GLN A 184 30.47 -8.54 -10.55
C GLN A 184 31.16 -8.92 -11.87
N PRO A 185 32.51 -9.06 -11.89
CA PRO A 185 33.25 -9.41 -13.11
C PRO A 185 32.74 -10.67 -13.82
N GLU A 186 32.36 -11.69 -13.06
CA GLU A 186 31.81 -12.96 -13.54
C GLU A 186 30.45 -12.81 -14.25
N LEU A 187 29.66 -11.79 -13.88
CA LEU A 187 28.35 -11.54 -14.48
C LEU A 187 28.42 -10.62 -15.70
N VAL A 188 29.56 -9.97 -15.98
CA VAL A 188 29.70 -8.96 -17.06
C VAL A 188 29.28 -9.51 -18.44
N THR A 189 29.64 -10.76 -18.75
CA THR A 189 29.30 -11.39 -20.04
C THR A 189 27.81 -11.68 -20.19
N LEU A 190 27.10 -11.92 -19.07
CA LEU A 190 25.66 -12.16 -19.03
C LEU A 190 24.87 -10.84 -18.97
N LEU A 191 25.39 -9.84 -18.27
CA LEU A 191 24.75 -8.53 -18.11
C LEU A 191 24.90 -7.64 -19.35
N SER A 192 26.00 -7.76 -20.11
CA SER A 192 26.19 -6.97 -21.33
C SER A 192 25.04 -7.12 -22.34
N PRO A 193 24.63 -8.34 -22.76
CA PRO A 193 23.50 -8.49 -23.67
C PRO A 193 22.15 -8.08 -23.02
N PHE A 194 22.00 -8.22 -21.70
CA PHE A 194 20.82 -7.72 -20.98
C PHE A 194 20.72 -6.19 -21.04
N LEU A 195 21.79 -5.46 -20.74
CA LEU A 195 21.82 -4.00 -20.82
C LEU A 195 21.63 -3.50 -22.25
N GLN A 196 22.19 -4.20 -23.25
CA GLN A 196 21.94 -3.91 -24.67
C GLN A 196 20.45 -4.06 -25.01
N PHE A 197 19.81 -5.13 -24.53
CA PHE A 197 18.38 -5.34 -24.71
C PHE A 197 17.57 -4.20 -24.09
N LEU A 198 17.85 -3.83 -22.84
CA LEU A 198 17.16 -2.72 -22.16
C LEU A 198 17.32 -1.39 -22.90
N ALA A 199 18.54 -1.07 -23.33
CA ALA A 199 18.82 0.16 -24.09
C ALA A 199 18.06 0.20 -25.42
N THR A 200 17.98 -0.93 -26.13
CA THR A 200 17.33 -1.04 -27.45
C THR A 200 15.81 -0.92 -27.32
N THR A 201 15.23 -1.57 -26.31
CA THR A 201 13.78 -1.62 -26.06
C THR A 201 13.27 -0.45 -25.21
N LYS A 202 14.17 0.38 -24.67
CA LYS A 202 13.88 1.45 -23.71
C LYS A 202 13.19 0.94 -22.44
N SER A 203 13.48 -0.30 -22.06
CA SER A 203 13.00 -0.91 -20.81
C SER A 203 13.84 -0.47 -19.61
N PRO A 204 13.24 -0.37 -18.41
CA PRO A 204 13.97 -0.05 -17.20
C PRO A 204 14.79 -1.25 -16.69
N PHE A 205 15.85 -0.97 -15.95
CA PHE A 205 16.52 -1.94 -15.10
C PHE A 205 15.77 -2.04 -13.77
N TRP A 206 15.24 -3.21 -13.44
CA TRP A 206 14.58 -3.48 -12.16
C TRP A 206 15.57 -4.03 -11.14
N ILE A 207 15.64 -3.36 -9.98
CA ILE A 207 16.48 -3.77 -8.85
C ILE A 207 15.64 -4.00 -7.59
N ASN A 208 15.85 -5.13 -6.94
CA ASN A 208 15.41 -5.44 -5.59
C ASN A 208 16.47 -4.86 -4.63
N ALA A 209 16.14 -3.78 -3.93
CA ALA A 209 17.10 -3.01 -3.13
C ALA A 209 16.62 -2.88 -1.68
N TYR A 210 17.37 -3.50 -0.76
CA TYR A 210 16.99 -3.58 0.65
C TYR A 210 18.12 -3.05 1.54
N PRO A 211 18.03 -1.80 2.03
CA PRO A 211 18.92 -1.27 3.07
C PRO A 211 18.96 -2.14 4.34
N TYR A 212 17.88 -2.86 4.63
CA TYR A 212 17.78 -3.80 5.75
C TYR A 212 18.93 -4.81 5.76
N PHE A 213 19.25 -5.48 4.65
CA PHE A 213 20.30 -6.51 4.63
C PHE A 213 21.67 -5.94 4.94
N ALA A 214 22.00 -4.75 4.41
CA ALA A 214 23.25 -4.09 4.75
C ALA A 214 23.33 -3.78 6.25
N TYR A 215 22.26 -3.24 6.85
CA TYR A 215 22.22 -2.97 8.29
C TYR A 215 22.30 -4.25 9.14
N LYS A 216 21.58 -5.32 8.74
CA LYS A 216 21.63 -6.61 9.41
C LYS A 216 23.05 -7.16 9.47
N ASP A 217 23.80 -7.05 8.37
CA ASP A 217 25.15 -7.61 8.24
C ASP A 217 26.22 -6.83 9.01
N ASP A 218 26.10 -5.49 9.11
CA ASP A 218 27.05 -4.64 9.84
C ASP A 218 26.37 -3.49 10.64
N PRO A 219 25.56 -3.81 11.67
CA PRO A 219 24.78 -2.82 12.43
C PRO A 219 25.64 -1.87 13.27
N ASN A 220 26.92 -2.21 13.46
CA ASN A 220 27.87 -1.39 14.22
C ASN A 220 28.50 -0.28 13.37
N ARG A 221 28.59 -0.48 12.04
CA ARG A 221 29.18 0.51 11.13
C ARG A 221 28.14 1.23 10.29
N ILE A 222 26.99 0.63 10.03
CA ILE A 222 25.93 1.22 9.24
C ILE A 222 24.93 1.90 10.19
N PRO A 223 24.83 3.25 10.17
CA PRO A 223 23.93 3.96 11.05
C PRO A 223 22.46 3.62 10.76
N LEU A 224 21.69 3.31 11.80
CA LEU A 224 20.28 2.92 11.66
C LEU A 224 19.44 4.06 11.06
N ASP A 225 19.72 5.31 11.43
CA ASP A 225 19.06 6.49 10.89
C ASP A 225 19.26 6.66 9.37
N TYR A 226 20.42 6.31 8.85
CA TYR A 226 20.74 6.35 7.41
C TYR A 226 19.96 5.30 6.60
N VAL A 227 19.73 4.11 7.15
CA VAL A 227 18.98 3.05 6.46
C VAL A 227 17.47 3.15 6.64
N LEU A 228 16.99 3.94 7.61
CA LEU A 228 15.58 4.17 7.91
C LEU A 228 15.01 5.47 7.32
N PHE A 229 15.76 6.21 6.50
CA PHE A 229 15.37 7.53 6.00
C PHE A 229 15.05 8.53 7.14
N SER A 230 15.71 8.39 8.29
CA SER A 230 15.39 9.22 9.44
C SER A 230 15.76 10.68 9.19
N PRO A 231 14.91 11.64 9.59
CA PRO A 231 15.22 13.06 9.45
C PRO A 231 16.48 13.40 10.25
N ASN A 232 17.29 14.32 9.71
CA ASN A 232 18.56 14.78 10.31
C ASN A 232 19.67 13.73 10.39
N THR A 233 19.57 12.61 9.68
CA THR A 233 20.72 11.73 9.51
C THR A 233 21.87 12.47 8.82
N THR A 234 23.11 12.18 9.23
CA THR A 234 24.29 12.72 8.55
C THR A 234 24.45 12.15 7.15
N GLY A 235 23.87 10.97 6.90
CA GLY A 235 23.99 10.25 5.65
C GLY A 235 25.45 9.98 5.27
N MET A 236 25.73 9.98 3.97
CA MET A 236 27.09 9.95 3.44
C MET A 236 27.25 10.93 2.27
N VAL A 237 28.46 11.47 2.10
CA VAL A 237 28.84 12.28 0.94
C VAL A 237 29.74 11.44 0.06
N ASP A 238 29.36 11.26 -1.20
CA ASP A 238 30.19 10.54 -2.16
C ASP A 238 31.49 11.34 -2.39
N PRO A 239 32.67 10.76 -2.14
CA PRO A 239 33.93 11.50 -2.17
C PRO A 239 34.32 11.96 -3.57
N TYR A 240 33.77 11.36 -4.63
CA TYR A 240 34.09 11.68 -6.01
C TYR A 240 33.06 12.64 -6.62
N THR A 241 31.77 12.34 -6.48
CA THR A 241 30.69 13.16 -7.09
C THR A 241 30.25 14.31 -6.21
N LYS A 242 30.59 14.27 -4.92
CA LYS A 242 30.13 15.22 -3.87
C LYS A 242 28.62 15.21 -3.64
N LEU A 243 27.91 14.23 -4.20
CA LEU A 243 26.49 14.03 -3.92
C LEU A 243 26.30 13.58 -2.48
N HIS A 244 25.37 14.22 -1.78
CA HIS A 244 24.96 13.81 -0.44
C HIS A 244 23.80 12.82 -0.57
N TYR A 245 23.97 11.66 0.06
CA TYR A 245 22.95 10.64 0.20
C TYR A 245 22.53 10.63 1.66
N ASP A 246 21.33 11.14 1.93
CA ASP A 246 20.71 11.09 3.26
C ASP A 246 20.07 9.72 3.56
N ASN A 247 20.04 8.80 2.60
CA ASN A 247 19.52 7.46 2.80
C ASN A 247 20.22 6.42 1.92
N MET A 248 20.25 5.18 2.40
CA MET A 248 20.95 4.10 1.69
C MET A 248 20.23 3.62 0.42
N LEU A 249 18.90 3.66 0.34
CA LEU A 249 18.19 3.18 -0.85
C LEU A 249 18.61 3.98 -2.09
N TYR A 250 18.68 5.31 -1.98
CA TYR A 250 19.09 6.17 -3.09
C TYR A 250 20.56 5.96 -3.45
N ALA A 251 21.41 5.71 -2.46
CA ALA A 251 22.80 5.35 -2.69
C ALA A 251 22.94 4.02 -3.45
N GLN A 252 22.13 3.01 -3.10
CA GLN A 252 22.10 1.71 -3.79
C GLN A 252 21.61 1.85 -5.25
N VAL A 253 20.55 2.62 -5.48
CA VAL A 253 20.02 2.88 -6.83
C VAL A 253 21.03 3.62 -7.71
N ASP A 254 21.72 4.62 -7.16
CA ASP A 254 22.74 5.34 -7.90
C ASP A 254 23.98 4.48 -8.14
N ALA A 255 24.35 3.58 -7.21
CA ALA A 255 25.41 2.61 -7.45
C ALA A 255 25.11 1.70 -8.65
N VAL A 256 23.86 1.24 -8.79
CA VAL A 256 23.41 0.51 -9.99
C VAL A 256 23.51 1.39 -11.23
N THR A 257 23.07 2.65 -11.14
CA THR A 257 23.15 3.61 -12.26
C THR A 257 24.60 3.83 -12.73
N PHE A 258 25.54 3.98 -11.80
CA PHE A 258 26.96 4.08 -12.10
C PHE A 258 27.53 2.79 -12.69
N ALA A 259 27.13 1.62 -12.19
CA ALA A 259 27.54 0.33 -12.74
C ALA A 259 27.11 0.15 -14.20
N ILE A 260 25.86 0.54 -14.53
CA ILE A 260 25.33 0.54 -15.90
C ILE A 260 26.11 1.52 -16.79
N ALA A 261 26.37 2.73 -16.31
CA ALA A 261 27.15 3.73 -17.05
C ALA A 261 28.59 3.25 -17.32
N ARG A 262 29.20 2.55 -16.36
CA ARG A 262 30.54 1.96 -16.49
C ARG A 262 30.60 0.85 -17.54
N MET A 263 29.49 0.15 -17.77
CA MET A 263 29.32 -0.81 -18.87
C MET A 263 29.12 -0.14 -20.25
N GLY A 264 29.11 1.20 -20.31
CA GLY A 264 28.96 1.98 -21.55
C GLY A 264 27.50 2.34 -21.89
N TYR A 265 26.54 2.01 -21.02
CA TYR A 265 25.13 2.30 -21.26
C TYR A 265 24.69 3.55 -20.52
N GLN A 266 24.30 4.58 -21.26
CA GLN A 266 23.71 5.79 -20.71
C GLN A 266 22.21 5.78 -20.94
N GLY A 267 21.44 6.35 -20.00
CA GLY A 267 20.01 6.56 -20.19
C GLY A 267 19.08 5.38 -19.86
N ILE A 268 19.61 4.21 -19.47
CA ILE A 268 18.78 3.15 -18.88
C ILE A 268 18.24 3.67 -17.54
N GLU A 269 16.91 3.69 -17.40
CA GLU A 269 16.25 4.03 -16.15
C GLU A 269 16.41 2.89 -15.14
N VAL A 270 16.73 3.21 -13.89
CA VAL A 270 16.74 2.24 -12.78
C VAL A 270 15.48 2.46 -11.97
N ARG A 271 14.72 1.38 -11.74
CA ARG A 271 13.51 1.38 -10.89
C ARG A 271 13.64 0.32 -9.83
N VAL A 272 13.08 0.56 -8.65
CA VAL A 272 13.13 -0.39 -7.54
C VAL A 272 11.92 -1.33 -7.64
N SER A 273 12.16 -2.59 -7.96
CA SER A 273 11.11 -3.61 -8.12
C SER A 273 10.68 -4.25 -6.80
N GLU A 274 11.51 -4.12 -5.77
CA GLU A 274 11.23 -4.49 -4.38
C GLU A 274 12.09 -3.68 -3.41
N THR A 275 11.48 -3.23 -2.33
CA THR A 275 12.18 -2.73 -1.15
C THR A 275 11.26 -2.77 0.06
N GLY A 276 11.79 -3.06 1.24
CA GLY A 276 10.98 -3.18 2.44
C GLY A 276 11.81 -3.44 3.68
N TRP A 277 11.14 -3.63 4.80
CA TRP A 277 11.79 -3.91 6.08
C TRP A 277 10.92 -4.86 6.91
N PRO A 278 11.49 -5.98 7.41
CA PRO A 278 10.71 -6.97 8.14
C PRO A 278 10.37 -6.49 9.55
N SER A 279 9.13 -6.71 9.96
CA SER A 279 8.60 -6.31 11.28
C SER A 279 8.98 -7.27 12.42
N LYS A 280 9.52 -8.45 12.07
CA LYS A 280 9.96 -9.47 13.01
C LYS A 280 10.95 -10.39 12.32
N GLY A 281 12.04 -10.75 13.01
CA GLY A 281 13.03 -11.71 12.51
C GLY A 281 13.49 -12.69 13.59
N ASP A 282 14.41 -13.57 13.20
CA ASP A 282 15.15 -14.45 14.12
C ASP A 282 16.15 -13.65 14.97
N ALA A 283 16.81 -14.32 15.93
CA ALA A 283 17.70 -13.65 16.89
C ALA A 283 18.93 -12.99 16.25
N ASP A 284 19.37 -13.50 15.09
CA ASP A 284 20.48 -12.98 14.28
C ASP A 284 20.03 -11.98 13.20
N GLU A 285 18.73 -11.69 13.12
CA GLU A 285 18.14 -10.74 12.18
C GLU A 285 18.06 -9.34 12.77
N ILE A 286 19.23 -8.79 13.09
CA ILE A 286 19.35 -7.49 13.75
C ILE A 286 18.65 -6.40 12.94
N GLY A 287 17.80 -5.64 13.62
CA GLY A 287 17.01 -4.57 13.02
C GLY A 287 15.61 -4.99 12.56
N ALA A 288 15.28 -6.28 12.47
CA ALA A 288 13.95 -6.77 12.12
C ALA A 288 12.94 -6.57 13.26
N THR A 289 12.43 -5.34 13.39
CA THR A 289 11.49 -4.95 14.43
C THR A 289 10.32 -4.18 13.84
N MET A 290 9.16 -4.28 14.50
CA MET A 290 7.96 -3.57 14.08
C MET A 290 8.18 -2.06 13.99
N GLU A 291 8.96 -1.48 14.90
CA GLU A 291 9.25 -0.05 14.90
C GLU A 291 10.12 0.35 13.70
N ASN A 292 11.18 -0.39 13.40
CA ASN A 292 12.02 -0.11 12.22
C ASN A 292 11.24 -0.30 10.92
N ALA A 293 10.42 -1.35 10.82
CA ALA A 293 9.57 -1.58 9.66
C ALA A 293 8.58 -0.42 9.44
N ARG A 294 7.94 0.03 10.53
CA ARG A 294 7.04 1.19 10.54
C ARG A 294 7.74 2.45 10.07
N VAL A 295 8.94 2.73 10.57
CA VAL A 295 9.72 3.94 10.20
C VAL A 295 10.17 3.88 8.75
N TYR A 296 10.78 2.77 8.31
CA TYR A 296 11.26 2.60 6.94
C TYR A 296 10.14 2.79 5.92
N ASN A 297 9.06 2.03 6.05
CA ASN A 297 7.96 2.04 5.10
C ASN A 297 7.19 3.37 5.11
N LYS A 298 7.02 3.99 6.28
CA LYS A 298 6.42 5.34 6.39
C LYS A 298 7.26 6.39 5.68
N ASN A 299 8.56 6.43 5.94
CA ASN A 299 9.42 7.46 5.37
C ASN A 299 9.59 7.27 3.86
N LEU A 300 9.73 6.03 3.39
CA LEU A 300 9.73 5.73 1.95
C LEU A 300 8.46 6.25 1.28
N LEU A 301 7.29 5.91 1.83
CA LEU A 301 6.01 6.39 1.33
C LEU A 301 5.96 7.93 1.24
N LEU A 302 6.35 8.63 2.31
CA LEU A 302 6.33 10.10 2.34
C LEU A 302 7.21 10.69 1.24
N ARG A 303 8.42 10.18 1.04
CA ARG A 303 9.32 10.64 -0.04
C ARG A 303 8.74 10.36 -1.43
N GLN A 304 8.10 9.20 -1.61
CA GLN A 304 7.47 8.86 -2.89
C GLN A 304 6.21 9.68 -3.18
N MET A 305 5.48 10.12 -2.15
CA MET A 305 4.39 11.09 -2.30
C MET A 305 4.89 12.47 -2.74
N GLU A 306 6.13 12.82 -2.41
CA GLU A 306 6.80 14.06 -2.85
C GLU A 306 7.44 13.93 -4.25
N ASN A 307 7.26 12.78 -4.92
CA ASN A 307 7.86 12.45 -6.23
C ASN A 307 9.38 12.52 -6.24
N GLU A 308 10.01 12.18 -5.12
CA GLU A 308 11.44 12.36 -4.96
C GLU A 308 12.27 11.39 -5.83
N GLY A 309 13.35 11.92 -6.40
CA GLY A 309 14.37 11.18 -7.13
C GLY A 309 15.62 10.92 -6.30
N THR A 310 16.63 10.28 -6.89
CA THR A 310 17.93 10.09 -6.21
C THR A 310 18.81 11.35 -6.33
N PRO A 311 19.86 11.52 -5.51
CA PRO A 311 20.81 12.61 -5.65
C PRO A 311 21.45 12.73 -7.04
N LEU A 312 21.71 11.61 -7.74
CA LEU A 312 22.23 11.63 -9.12
C LEU A 312 21.16 12.06 -10.13
N LYS A 313 19.88 11.77 -9.86
CA LYS A 313 18.75 12.07 -10.75
C LYS A 313 17.62 12.79 -10.01
N PRO A 314 17.84 14.00 -9.47
CA PRO A 314 16.88 14.67 -8.58
C PRO A 314 15.59 15.11 -9.30
N ASN A 315 15.66 15.29 -10.62
CA ASN A 315 14.52 15.71 -11.46
C ASN A 315 13.77 14.52 -12.08
N GLN A 316 14.16 13.28 -11.76
CA GLN A 316 13.49 12.07 -12.20
C GLN A 316 12.99 11.33 -10.96
N ARG A 317 11.67 11.33 -10.76
CA ARG A 317 11.03 10.57 -9.68
C ARG A 317 11.47 9.10 -9.75
N LEU A 318 11.80 8.52 -8.60
CA LEU A 318 12.18 7.12 -8.52
C LEU A 318 10.92 6.25 -8.46
N GLU A 319 10.70 5.36 -9.43
CA GLU A 319 9.61 4.37 -9.32
C GLU A 319 10.03 3.25 -8.36
N VAL A 320 9.21 2.98 -7.33
CA VAL A 320 9.51 2.04 -6.25
C VAL A 320 8.32 1.14 -5.97
N TYR A 321 8.56 -0.17 -5.83
CA TYR A 321 7.59 -1.14 -5.36
C TYR A 321 7.93 -1.57 -3.93
N LEU A 322 7.01 -1.33 -3.00
CA LEU A 322 7.15 -1.71 -1.60
C LEU A 322 6.88 -3.21 -1.44
N PHE A 323 7.82 -3.91 -0.82
CA PHE A 323 7.75 -5.31 -0.46
C PHE A 323 7.39 -5.47 1.03
N ALA A 324 6.21 -5.97 1.40
CA ALA A 324 5.10 -6.40 0.53
C ALA A 324 3.73 -6.00 1.10
N LEU A 325 2.67 -6.29 0.35
CA LEU A 325 1.30 -5.98 0.78
C LEU A 325 0.92 -6.78 2.04
N PHE A 326 1.20 -8.08 2.08
CA PHE A 326 0.83 -8.95 3.19
C PHE A 326 2.02 -9.66 3.82
N ASN A 327 1.87 -10.05 5.08
CA ASN A 327 2.68 -11.10 5.67
C ASN A 327 2.33 -12.43 5.00
N GLU A 328 3.34 -13.13 4.50
CA GLU A 328 3.18 -14.35 3.69
C GLU A 328 3.63 -15.58 4.50
N ASP A 329 2.68 -16.27 5.14
CA ASP A 329 2.95 -17.28 6.17
C ASP A 329 3.61 -18.58 5.66
N MET A 330 3.56 -18.83 4.35
CA MET A 330 4.17 -20.00 3.72
C MET A 330 5.55 -19.71 3.12
N LYS A 331 6.09 -18.49 3.25
CA LYS A 331 7.45 -18.20 2.77
C LYS A 331 8.49 -19.03 3.54
N PRO A 332 9.38 -19.76 2.82
CA PRO A 332 10.46 -20.50 3.45
C PRO A 332 11.55 -19.56 3.97
N GLY A 333 12.51 -20.10 4.72
CA GLY A 333 13.65 -19.33 5.21
C GLY A 333 13.42 -18.70 6.60
N PRO A 334 14.18 -17.64 6.95
CA PRO A 334 14.18 -17.06 8.29
C PRO A 334 12.84 -16.40 8.63
N THR A 335 12.64 -16.06 9.91
CA THR A 335 11.38 -15.46 10.38
C THR A 335 11.05 -14.15 9.67
N SER A 336 12.04 -13.34 9.29
CA SER A 336 11.83 -12.11 8.52
C SER A 336 11.01 -12.31 7.25
N GLU A 337 11.22 -13.40 6.51
CA GLU A 337 10.56 -13.67 5.23
C GLU A 337 9.03 -13.69 5.35
N ARG A 338 8.50 -14.07 6.53
CA ARG A 338 7.05 -14.13 6.80
C ARG A 338 6.48 -12.83 7.37
N ASN A 339 7.30 -11.78 7.53
CA ASN A 339 6.96 -10.59 8.32
C ASN A 339 7.27 -9.25 7.61
N TYR A 340 7.31 -9.22 6.26
CA TYR A 340 7.50 -8.00 5.46
C TYR A 340 6.22 -7.20 5.17
N GLY A 341 5.05 -7.75 5.45
CA GLY A 341 3.77 -7.17 5.08
C GLY A 341 3.47 -5.83 5.74
N LEU A 342 2.86 -4.92 4.98
CA LEU A 342 2.11 -3.79 5.55
C LEU A 342 0.84 -4.26 6.26
N PHE A 343 0.25 -5.37 5.79
CA PHE A 343 -0.96 -5.95 6.32
C PHE A 343 -0.76 -7.38 6.81
N GLN A 344 -1.54 -7.75 7.81
CA GLN A 344 -1.79 -9.14 8.16
C GLN A 344 -2.72 -9.79 7.11
N PRO A 345 -2.75 -11.13 7.01
CA PRO A 345 -3.62 -11.83 6.08
C PRO A 345 -5.12 -11.53 6.24
N ASP A 346 -5.55 -11.08 7.43
CA ASP A 346 -6.95 -10.68 7.67
C ASP A 346 -7.28 -9.25 7.19
N GLY A 347 -6.33 -8.55 6.57
CA GLY A 347 -6.51 -7.20 6.05
C GLY A 347 -6.31 -6.09 7.09
N THR A 348 -5.95 -6.43 8.33
CA THR A 348 -5.54 -5.44 9.34
C THR A 348 -4.11 -4.97 9.09
N MET A 349 -3.81 -3.70 9.37
CA MET A 349 -2.44 -3.18 9.26
C MET A 349 -1.53 -3.87 10.29
N ALA A 350 -0.37 -4.38 9.83
CA ALA A 350 0.66 -4.89 10.74
C ALA A 350 1.25 -3.76 11.61
N TYR A 351 1.32 -2.55 11.05
CA TYR A 351 1.72 -1.32 11.73
C TYR A 351 1.24 -0.10 10.90
N SER A 352 0.90 1.02 11.54
CA SER A 352 0.47 2.22 10.83
C SER A 352 1.66 2.96 10.19
N VAL A 353 1.62 3.12 8.87
CA VAL A 353 2.56 3.97 8.10
C VAL A 353 2.04 5.41 7.91
N GLY A 354 1.00 5.81 8.64
CA GLY A 354 0.43 7.16 8.55
C GLY A 354 -0.46 7.41 7.32
N LEU A 355 -0.81 6.36 6.57
CA LEU A 355 -1.78 6.39 5.46
C LEU A 355 -3.21 6.63 5.92
N ASP A 356 -3.49 6.50 7.21
CA ASP A 356 -4.80 6.67 7.86
C ASP A 356 -5.38 8.09 7.64
N THR A 357 -4.53 9.08 7.35
CA THR A 357 -4.91 10.45 6.98
C THR A 357 -5.21 10.63 5.49
N LEU A 358 -4.80 9.66 4.65
CA LEU A 358 -5.00 9.63 3.20
C LEU A 358 -6.13 8.68 2.79
N ALA A 359 -6.45 7.67 3.61
CA ALA A 359 -7.46 6.64 3.36
C ALA A 359 -8.88 7.02 3.83
N SER A 360 -9.25 8.31 3.79
CA SER A 360 -10.59 8.81 4.14
C SER A 360 -11.69 8.45 3.13
N GLY A 361 -11.76 7.18 2.73
CA GLY A 361 -12.74 6.69 1.77
C GLY A 361 -12.94 5.17 1.62
N ALA A 362 -12.22 4.30 2.35
CA ALA A 362 -12.38 2.86 2.17
C ALA A 362 -12.30 2.07 3.48
N SER A 363 -13.35 2.13 4.28
CA SER A 363 -13.71 1.04 5.19
C SER A 363 -14.72 0.16 4.45
N ILE A 364 -14.25 -0.89 3.78
CA ILE A 364 -15.13 -1.87 3.15
C ILE A 364 -15.31 -3.03 4.10
N SER A 365 -16.50 -3.10 4.70
CA SER A 365 -16.99 -4.29 5.38
C SER A 365 -17.09 -5.43 4.38
N LEU A 366 -16.25 -6.45 4.57
CA LEU A 366 -16.27 -7.68 3.80
C LEU A 366 -17.29 -8.63 4.41
N THR A 367 -18.53 -8.57 3.94
CA THR A 367 -19.54 -9.58 4.20
C THR A 367 -19.22 -10.85 3.40
N SER A 368 -18.77 -11.89 4.08
CA SER A 368 -18.96 -13.27 3.62
C SER A 368 -19.46 -14.10 4.79
N SER A 369 -20.66 -14.63 4.62
CA SER A 369 -21.35 -15.55 5.52
C SER A 369 -20.47 -16.74 5.89
N SER A 370 -19.81 -16.66 7.05
CA SER A 370 -19.48 -17.81 7.88
C SER A 370 -19.24 -17.28 9.28
N THR A 371 -19.95 -17.88 10.23
CA THR A 371 -19.89 -17.61 11.67
C THR A 371 -18.44 -17.44 12.16
N LYS A 372 -18.01 -16.20 12.41
CA LYS A 372 -16.78 -15.83 13.11
C LYS A 372 -17.18 -14.92 14.28
N GLY A 373 -16.91 -15.37 15.51
CA GLY A 373 -16.85 -14.45 16.65
C GLY A 373 -15.67 -13.51 16.46
N ASN A 374 -15.86 -12.22 16.74
CA ASN A 374 -14.80 -11.21 16.67
C ASN A 374 -13.66 -11.60 17.63
N ARG A 375 -12.40 -11.51 17.18
CA ARG A 375 -11.22 -11.74 18.04
C ARG A 375 -11.15 -10.78 19.23
N GLU A 376 -11.79 -9.61 19.12
CA GLU A 376 -11.90 -8.59 20.18
C GLU A 376 -12.97 -8.92 21.22
N GLU A 377 -13.89 -9.85 20.91
CA GLU A 377 -14.95 -10.33 21.82
C GLU A 377 -14.52 -11.58 22.60
N VAL A 378 -13.36 -12.16 22.28
CA VAL A 378 -12.83 -13.35 22.93
C VAL A 378 -12.55 -13.04 24.40
N GLY A 379 -13.22 -13.76 25.31
CA GLY A 379 -13.16 -13.51 26.75
C GLY A 379 -14.17 -12.48 27.27
N GLY A 380 -15.00 -11.92 26.39
CA GLY A 380 -16.03 -10.94 26.76
C GLY A 380 -17.23 -11.52 27.49
N ILE A 381 -17.75 -10.76 28.45
CA ILE A 381 -19.06 -11.02 29.03
C ILE A 381 -20.10 -10.49 28.03
N VAL A 382 -21.03 -11.36 27.62
CA VAL A 382 -22.08 -11.02 26.64
C VAL A 382 -23.46 -11.21 27.28
N LYS A 383 -24.32 -10.20 27.16
CA LYS A 383 -25.72 -10.22 27.57
C LYS A 383 -26.61 -10.06 26.36
N LYS A 384 -27.58 -10.97 26.20
CA LYS A 384 -28.43 -11.07 25.01
C LYS A 384 -29.87 -10.70 25.33
N GLY A 385 -30.54 -10.10 24.37
CA GLY A 385 -31.92 -9.63 24.50
C GLY A 385 -32.03 -8.25 25.12
N ASP A 386 -33.17 -7.61 24.87
CA ASP A 386 -33.38 -6.18 25.10
C ASP A 386 -33.20 -5.78 26.57
N GLU A 387 -33.85 -6.50 27.49
CA GLU A 387 -33.82 -6.20 28.92
C GLU A 387 -32.45 -6.46 29.56
N GLU A 388 -31.85 -7.63 29.33
CA GLU A 388 -30.53 -7.96 29.88
C GLU A 388 -29.41 -7.12 29.27
N GLY A 389 -29.49 -6.86 27.95
CA GLY A 389 -28.54 -6.02 27.24
C GLY A 389 -28.60 -4.57 27.72
N MET A 390 -29.81 -4.00 27.89
CA MET A 390 -29.99 -2.64 28.41
C MET A 390 -29.44 -2.52 29.83
N ASN A 391 -29.79 -3.45 30.72
CA ASN A 391 -29.27 -3.45 32.10
C ASN A 391 -27.75 -3.54 32.13
N PHE A 392 -27.14 -4.35 31.24
CA PHE A 392 -25.69 -4.47 31.17
C PHE A 392 -25.01 -3.21 30.62
N ALA A 393 -25.59 -2.56 29.60
CA ALA A 393 -25.08 -1.28 29.10
C ALA A 393 -25.12 -0.19 30.18
N LEU A 394 -26.21 -0.11 30.96
CA LEU A 394 -26.33 0.84 32.08
C LEU A 394 -25.28 0.56 33.17
N LEU A 395 -25.07 -0.71 33.53
CA LEU A 395 -24.03 -1.09 34.49
C LEU A 395 -22.62 -0.70 34.02
N LEU A 396 -22.31 -0.84 32.73
CA LEU A 396 -21.02 -0.41 32.18
C LEU A 396 -20.86 1.12 32.23
N LEU A 397 -21.89 1.88 31.86
CA LEU A 397 -21.85 3.34 31.97
C LEU A 397 -21.67 3.79 33.43
N GLU A 398 -22.35 3.13 34.37
CA GLU A 398 -22.18 3.38 35.81
C GLU A 398 -20.76 3.02 36.30
N GLU A 399 -20.27 1.82 36.00
CA GLU A 399 -18.94 1.32 36.40
C GLU A 399 -17.83 2.26 35.93
N PHE A 400 -17.96 2.82 34.73
CA PHE A 400 -16.99 3.72 34.14
C PHE A 400 -17.31 5.20 34.31
N ASN A 401 -18.22 5.57 35.21
CA ASN A 401 -18.54 6.96 35.56
C ASN A 401 -18.98 7.83 34.34
N LEU A 402 -19.80 7.26 33.46
CA LEU A 402 -20.41 7.95 32.32
C LEU A 402 -21.92 8.18 32.55
N PRO A 403 -22.54 9.18 31.88
CA PRO A 403 -23.95 9.48 32.05
C PRO A 403 -24.83 8.32 31.57
N LEU A 404 -25.80 7.90 32.37
CA LEU A 404 -26.62 6.71 32.08
C LEU A 404 -27.54 6.87 30.86
N GLY A 405 -27.81 8.10 30.40
CA GLY A 405 -28.58 8.37 29.19
C GLY A 405 -27.73 8.50 27.91
N LEU A 406 -26.41 8.28 27.99
CA LEU A 406 -25.49 8.52 26.88
C LEU A 406 -25.73 7.60 25.67
N LEU A 407 -26.23 6.40 25.92
CA LEU A 407 -26.58 5.39 24.91
C LEU A 407 -28.09 5.06 25.01
N PRO A 408 -28.96 5.82 24.32
CA PRO A 408 -30.40 5.56 24.24
C PRO A 408 -30.66 4.40 23.25
N LEU A 409 -30.35 3.18 23.69
CA LEU A 409 -30.47 1.95 22.90
C LEU A 409 -31.94 1.47 22.85
N ALA A 410 -32.29 0.68 21.83
CA ALA A 410 -33.62 0.05 21.73
C ALA A 410 -33.59 -1.21 20.86
N ASN A 411 -34.39 -2.22 21.22
CA ASN A 411 -34.44 -3.52 20.54
C ASN A 411 -33.05 -4.16 20.45
N ILE A 412 -32.38 -4.27 21.61
CA ILE A 412 -31.01 -4.78 21.72
C ILE A 412 -31.02 -6.29 21.47
N ILE A 413 -30.14 -6.71 20.57
CA ILE A 413 -29.83 -8.11 20.30
C ILE A 413 -28.80 -8.60 21.31
N GLU A 414 -27.70 -7.86 21.49
CA GLU A 414 -26.69 -8.16 22.50
C GLU A 414 -25.83 -6.95 22.89
N VAL A 415 -25.27 -7.00 24.09
CA VAL A 415 -24.22 -6.09 24.56
C VAL A 415 -23.09 -6.94 25.10
N GLY A 416 -21.86 -6.62 24.72
CA GLY A 416 -20.69 -7.31 25.21
C GLY A 416 -19.60 -6.38 25.70
N PHE A 417 -18.76 -6.91 26.59
CA PHE A 417 -17.64 -6.19 27.18
C PHE A 417 -16.50 -7.12 27.55
N VAL A 418 -15.28 -6.76 27.14
CA VAL A 418 -14.04 -7.44 27.50
C VAL A 418 -13.29 -6.62 28.54
N ARG A 419 -13.18 -7.18 29.75
CA ARG A 419 -12.64 -6.45 30.91
C ARG A 419 -11.16 -6.11 30.76
N GLU A 420 -10.33 -6.99 30.17
CA GLU A 420 -8.89 -6.71 30.04
C GLU A 420 -8.58 -5.58 29.06
N SER A 421 -9.33 -5.48 27.95
CA SER A 421 -9.08 -4.50 26.90
C SER A 421 -9.92 -3.23 27.03
N GLY A 422 -11.02 -3.29 27.79
CA GLY A 422 -12.04 -2.24 27.81
C GLY A 422 -12.92 -2.23 26.56
N TYR A 423 -12.81 -3.22 25.66
CA TYR A 423 -13.61 -3.27 24.45
C TYR A 423 -15.09 -3.53 24.79
N MET A 424 -16.00 -2.71 24.26
CA MET A 424 -17.44 -2.90 24.38
C MET A 424 -18.10 -2.87 23.01
N TRP A 425 -19.20 -3.61 22.88
CA TRP A 425 -20.06 -3.55 21.71
C TRP A 425 -21.54 -3.65 22.09
N VAL A 426 -22.38 -3.07 21.24
CA VAL A 426 -23.83 -3.14 21.30
C VAL A 426 -24.33 -3.47 19.91
N VAL A 427 -25.20 -4.47 19.82
CA VAL A 427 -25.93 -4.84 18.61
C VAL A 427 -27.41 -4.64 18.87
N GLN A 428 -28.09 -3.91 17.99
CA GLN A 428 -29.51 -3.63 18.04
C GLN A 428 -30.17 -3.91 16.68
N GLU A 429 -31.45 -4.28 16.69
CA GLU A 429 -32.15 -4.71 15.46
C GLU A 429 -32.21 -3.63 14.39
N LYS A 430 -32.33 -2.36 14.81
CA LYS A 430 -32.52 -1.23 13.91
C LYS A 430 -31.75 -0.03 14.42
N LYS A 431 -31.34 0.82 13.49
CA LYS A 431 -30.81 2.15 13.78
C LYS A 431 -31.81 2.94 14.64
N VAL A 432 -31.30 3.64 15.67
CA VAL A 432 -32.07 4.54 16.54
C VAL A 432 -31.60 5.98 16.31
N GLU A 433 -32.54 6.92 16.18
CA GLU A 433 -32.24 8.34 16.24
C GLU A 433 -32.85 8.92 17.52
N HIS A 434 -32.03 9.58 18.32
CA HIS A 434 -32.42 10.16 19.60
C HIS A 434 -32.14 11.66 19.61
N ASN A 435 -33.06 12.45 20.13
CA ASN A 435 -32.87 13.90 20.28
C ASN A 435 -32.66 14.24 21.75
N PHE A 436 -31.42 14.62 22.11
CA PHE A 436 -31.12 15.14 23.43
C PHE A 436 -31.70 16.56 23.56
N LYS A 437 -32.86 16.65 24.21
CA LYS A 437 -33.69 17.87 24.20
C LYS A 437 -33.00 19.08 24.79
N MET A 438 -32.24 18.90 25.87
CA MET A 438 -31.57 19.98 26.60
C MET A 438 -30.56 20.75 25.72
N ILE A 439 -29.95 20.06 24.76
CA ILE A 439 -28.94 20.64 23.85
C ILE A 439 -29.42 20.68 22.39
N ASN A 440 -30.67 20.29 22.14
CA ASN A 440 -31.28 20.17 20.81
C ASN A 440 -30.37 19.45 19.81
N LYS A 441 -29.82 18.29 20.21
CA LYS A 441 -28.96 17.47 19.36
C LYS A 441 -29.60 16.16 18.99
N LEU A 442 -29.83 16.02 17.68
CA LEU A 442 -30.20 14.76 17.07
C LEU A 442 -28.95 13.90 16.85
N VAL A 443 -28.95 12.71 17.42
CA VAL A 443 -27.86 11.74 17.37
C VAL A 443 -28.41 10.42 16.82
N SER A 444 -27.63 9.78 15.97
CA SER A 444 -27.93 8.55 15.29
C SER A 444 -27.02 7.45 15.82
N TYR A 445 -27.63 6.33 16.20
CA TYR A 445 -27.01 5.12 16.72
C TYR A 445 -27.31 3.99 15.73
N GLU A 446 -26.26 3.47 15.08
CA GLU A 446 -26.36 2.41 14.07
C GLU A 446 -26.71 1.05 14.72
N THR A 447 -26.98 0.03 13.90
CA THR A 447 -27.31 -1.33 14.39
C THR A 447 -26.17 -2.02 15.12
N ALA A 448 -24.93 -1.56 14.92
CA ALA A 448 -23.76 -2.01 15.65
C ALA A 448 -22.98 -0.78 16.12
N ILE A 449 -22.66 -0.75 17.41
CA ILE A 449 -21.90 0.30 18.09
C ILE A 449 -20.78 -0.39 18.84
N HIS A 450 -19.55 0.05 18.66
CA HIS A 450 -18.40 -0.51 19.36
C HIS A 450 -17.40 0.57 19.72
N GLY A 451 -16.58 0.30 20.72
CA GLY A 451 -15.55 1.23 21.19
C GLY A 451 -14.83 0.68 22.41
N TYR A 452 -13.87 1.45 22.91
CA TYR A 452 -13.13 1.09 24.12
C TYR A 452 -13.55 2.03 25.25
N ILE A 453 -14.23 1.46 26.24
CA ILE A 453 -14.66 2.16 27.44
C ILE A 453 -13.56 2.07 28.50
N SER A 454 -13.28 3.20 29.11
CA SER A 454 -12.44 3.32 30.30
C SER A 454 -13.03 4.40 31.20
N ASN A 455 -12.45 4.60 32.39
CA ASN A 455 -13.01 5.53 33.35
C ASN A 455 -13.23 6.93 32.74
N LYS A 456 -14.49 7.40 32.76
CA LYS A 456 -14.98 8.67 32.18
C LYS A 456 -14.75 8.84 30.68
N SER A 457 -14.47 7.77 29.92
CA SER A 457 -14.15 7.89 28.50
C SER A 457 -14.63 6.72 27.66
N ILE A 458 -15.05 7.01 26.43
CA ILE A 458 -15.18 6.03 25.35
C ILE A 458 -14.32 6.52 24.18
N LYS A 459 -13.44 5.67 23.67
CA LYS A 459 -12.53 5.98 22.55
C LYS A 459 -12.73 5.01 21.40
N LYS A 460 -12.36 5.47 20.20
CA LYS A 460 -12.58 4.73 18.94
C LYS A 460 -14.05 4.29 18.85
N LEU A 461 -14.96 5.18 19.26
CA LEU A 461 -16.39 4.93 19.20
C LEU A 461 -16.82 4.93 17.74
N GLU A 462 -17.49 3.86 17.34
CA GLU A 462 -18.06 3.67 16.02
C GLU A 462 -19.57 3.41 16.14
N GLY A 463 -20.32 3.67 15.08
CA GLY A 463 -21.77 3.51 15.08
C GLY A 463 -22.56 4.69 15.70
N VAL A 464 -21.91 5.75 16.16
CA VAL A 464 -22.58 6.96 16.69
C VAL A 464 -22.26 8.19 15.84
N LYS A 465 -23.30 8.91 15.38
CA LYS A 465 -23.17 10.14 14.56
C LYS A 465 -24.05 11.24 15.13
N ALA A 466 -23.56 12.47 15.21
CA ALA A 466 -24.34 13.61 15.70
C ALA A 466 -24.64 14.57 14.56
N LYS A 467 -25.92 14.92 14.35
CA LYS A 467 -26.32 15.80 13.24
C LYS A 467 -25.75 17.21 13.45
N GLU A 468 -25.10 17.75 12.44
CA GLU A 468 -24.62 19.14 12.39
C GLU A 468 -25.00 19.74 11.04
N LEU A 469 -25.86 20.75 11.04
CA LEU A 469 -26.48 21.31 9.83
C LEU A 469 -27.11 20.20 8.96
N LEU A 470 -26.56 19.98 7.76
CA LEU A 470 -26.99 18.95 6.80
C LEU A 470 -26.13 17.68 6.84
N LEU A 471 -25.16 17.58 7.76
CA LEU A 471 -24.19 16.51 7.85
C LEU A 471 -24.38 15.65 9.10
N TRP A 472 -23.85 14.42 9.05
CA TRP A 472 -23.86 13.45 10.14
C TRP A 472 -22.41 13.03 10.49
N PRO A 473 -21.60 13.94 11.05
CA PRO A 473 -20.26 13.60 11.47
C PRO A 473 -20.27 12.47 12.52
N PRO A 474 -19.35 11.50 12.41
CA PRO A 474 -19.18 10.46 13.42
C PRO A 474 -18.58 11.04 14.71
N VAL A 475 -19.03 10.50 15.84
CA VAL A 475 -18.48 10.76 17.16
C VAL A 475 -17.49 9.64 17.47
N SER A 476 -16.22 9.98 17.63
CA SER A 476 -15.13 9.01 17.79
C SER A 476 -14.60 8.88 19.22
N GLU A 477 -14.80 9.92 20.03
CA GLU A 477 -14.37 9.92 21.42
C GLU A 477 -15.33 10.74 22.27
N ILE A 478 -15.63 10.22 23.47
CA ILE A 478 -16.42 10.85 24.50
C ILE A 478 -15.56 10.91 25.76
N THR A 479 -15.47 12.06 26.42
CA THR A 479 -14.78 12.22 27.69
C THR A 479 -15.58 13.09 28.66
N VAL A 480 -15.59 12.72 29.94
CA VAL A 480 -16.24 13.48 31.01
C VAL A 480 -15.17 14.07 31.93
N ASP A 481 -15.26 15.37 32.20
CA ASP A 481 -14.34 16.05 33.10
C ASP A 481 -14.46 15.56 34.55
N GLU A 482 -13.41 15.77 35.34
CA GLU A 482 -13.51 15.67 36.80
C GLU A 482 -14.26 16.87 37.38
N LEU A 483 -15.02 16.65 38.45
CA LEU A 483 -15.67 17.74 39.19
C LEU A 483 -14.63 18.83 39.52
N PRO A 484 -14.97 20.13 39.41
CA PRO A 484 -16.32 20.68 39.51
C PRO A 484 -16.98 21.09 38.18
N THR A 485 -16.37 20.83 37.01
CA THR A 485 -16.86 21.42 35.75
C THR A 485 -18.12 20.76 35.20
N GLY A 486 -18.37 19.48 35.49
CA GLY A 486 -19.60 18.77 35.10
C GLY A 486 -19.83 18.73 33.58
N LYS A 487 -18.76 18.75 32.78
CA LYS A 487 -18.83 18.81 31.31
C LYS A 487 -18.50 17.47 30.67
N ILE A 488 -19.11 17.26 29.52
CA ILE A 488 -18.87 16.12 28.64
C ILE A 488 -18.46 16.64 27.26
N HIS A 489 -17.42 16.02 26.71
CA HIS A 489 -16.78 16.38 25.47
C HIS A 489 -16.98 15.28 24.43
N PHE A 490 -17.33 15.68 23.22
CA PHE A 490 -17.52 14.80 22.07
C PHE A 490 -16.57 15.24 20.98
N LYS A 491 -15.63 14.37 20.63
CA LYS A 491 -14.67 14.60 19.55
C LYS A 491 -15.09 13.82 18.32
N SER A 492 -15.09 14.49 17.19
CA SER A 492 -15.29 13.89 15.87
C SER A 492 -13.99 13.41 15.25
N LEU A 493 -14.07 12.54 14.24
CA LEU A 493 -12.90 12.05 13.50
C LEU A 493 -12.08 13.16 12.82
N VAL A 494 -12.69 14.33 12.57
CA VAL A 494 -12.03 15.50 11.97
C VAL A 494 -11.43 16.45 13.02
N GLY A 495 -11.36 16.03 14.29
CA GLY A 495 -10.71 16.79 15.37
C GLY A 495 -11.57 17.91 15.97
N ILE A 496 -12.82 18.08 15.54
CA ILE A 496 -13.75 19.04 16.16
C ILE A 496 -14.24 18.45 17.48
N THR A 497 -14.05 19.20 18.56
CA THR A 497 -14.59 18.88 19.90
C THR A 497 -15.79 19.77 20.20
N LYS A 498 -16.88 19.16 20.64
CA LYS A 498 -18.07 19.84 21.19
C LYS A 498 -18.18 19.52 22.68
N THR A 499 -18.65 20.49 23.45
CA THR A 499 -18.72 20.39 24.91
C THR A 499 -20.11 20.76 25.38
N PHE A 500 -20.66 19.95 26.30
CA PHE A 500 -22.01 20.10 26.82
C PHE A 500 -22.05 19.86 28.35
N PRO A 501 -23.11 20.30 29.04
CA PRO A 501 -23.36 19.89 30.42
C PRO A 501 -23.66 18.38 30.49
N VAL A 502 -23.12 17.68 31.50
CA VAL A 502 -23.33 16.24 31.71
C VAL A 502 -24.81 15.90 31.90
N GLU A 503 -25.59 16.79 32.50
CA GLU A 503 -27.02 16.61 32.77
C GLU A 503 -27.85 16.45 31.49
N ALA A 504 -27.35 16.95 30.35
CA ALA A 504 -28.00 16.77 29.05
C ALA A 504 -28.02 15.31 28.58
N PHE A 505 -27.24 14.44 29.22
CA PHE A 505 -27.12 13.01 28.92
C PHE A 505 -27.55 12.13 30.09
N ALA A 506 -28.30 12.67 31.05
CA ALA A 506 -28.93 11.89 32.11
C ALA A 506 -30.01 10.95 31.54
N ALA A 507 -30.29 9.85 32.23
CA ALA A 507 -31.35 8.92 31.82
C ALA A 507 -32.70 9.65 31.69
N GLY A 508 -33.38 9.45 30.56
CA GLY A 508 -34.69 10.06 30.26
C GLY A 508 -34.67 11.42 29.56
N GLN A 509 -33.49 11.95 29.18
CA GLN A 509 -33.34 13.20 28.39
C GLN A 509 -33.61 13.03 26.90
#